data_AF-A0AAD7HZ98-F1
#
_entry.id   AF-A0AAD7HZ98-F1
#
_cell.length_a   1.000
_cell.length_b   1.000
_cell.length_c   1.000
_cell.angle_alpha   90.00
_cell.angle_beta   90.00
_cell.angle_gamma   90.00
#
_symmetry.space_group_name_H-M   'P 1'
#
loop_
_entity.id
_entity.type
_entity.pdbx_description
1 polymer ?
#
loop_
_entity_poly.entity_id
_entity_poly.type
_entity_poly.pdbx_seq_one_letter_code
_entity_poly.pdbx_strand_id
1 'polypeptide(L)'
;RQALPLFICGSNCSAQTNVCVLDSNDILLLVQEDKRLDNGDDPEPQVIAEAIAAFQRNNFTRERELHLPALDRMVIPAITMYGTFPTFYKITVTASLNDAVKKGVFPAVATTVYRHIPRLPRRNSDGMKHAENRPILLQYFEAFKKFVFV
;
A
#
# COMPACT_ATOMS: atom_id res chain seq x y z
N ARG A 1 -5.21 7.53 11.24
CA ARG A 1 -5.01 6.08 11.11
C ARG A 1 -6.35 5.45 10.80
N GLN A 2 -6.40 4.59 9.80
CA GLN A 2 -7.60 3.90 9.36
C GLN A 2 -7.39 2.39 9.52
N ALA A 3 -8.32 1.76 10.24
CA ALA A 3 -8.35 0.32 10.43
C ALA A 3 -9.00 -0.33 9.20
N LEU A 4 -8.26 -1.18 8.51
CA LEU A 4 -8.76 -2.00 7.41
C LEU A 4 -9.05 -3.41 7.96
N PRO A 5 -10.27 -3.93 7.79
CA PRO A 5 -10.56 -5.32 8.11
C PRO A 5 -9.68 -6.25 7.28
N LEU A 6 -9.06 -7.23 7.92
CA LEU A 6 -8.20 -8.21 7.27
C LEU A 6 -8.54 -9.61 7.79
N PHE A 7 -9.00 -10.49 6.91
CA PHE A 7 -9.17 -11.91 7.22
C PHE A 7 -7.89 -12.66 6.86
N ILE A 8 -7.24 -13.25 7.87
CA ILE A 8 -5.94 -13.92 7.75
C ILE A 8 -5.89 -15.13 8.68
N CYS A 9 -5.35 -16.25 8.19
CA CYS A 9 -5.22 -17.51 8.94
C CYS A 9 -6.53 -17.95 9.64
N GLY A 10 -7.67 -17.79 8.98
CA GLY A 10 -8.99 -18.16 9.54
C GLY A 10 -9.54 -17.20 10.60
N SER A 11 -8.89 -16.06 10.84
CA SER A 11 -9.27 -15.10 11.88
C SER A 11 -9.46 -13.69 11.32
N ASN A 12 -10.34 -12.91 11.96
CA ASN A 12 -10.47 -11.48 11.69
C ASN A 12 -9.38 -10.72 12.44
N CYS A 13 -8.63 -9.92 11.71
CA CYS A 13 -7.60 -9.00 12.19
C CYS A 13 -7.84 -7.62 11.57
N SER A 14 -6.96 -6.68 11.86
CA SER A 14 -6.98 -5.35 11.25
C SER A 14 -5.59 -4.91 10.84
N ALA A 15 -5.47 -4.40 9.61
CA ALA A 15 -4.30 -3.67 9.14
C ALA A 15 -4.50 -2.17 9.38
N GLN A 16 -3.47 -1.49 9.89
CA GLN A 16 -3.59 -0.12 10.39
C GLN A 16 -2.79 0.84 9.51
N THR A 17 -3.44 1.42 8.51
CA THR A 17 -2.79 2.41 7.63
C THR A 17 -2.84 3.80 8.26
N ASN A 18 -1.79 4.61 8.06
CA ASN A 18 -1.80 6.00 8.56
C ASN A 18 -2.82 6.86 7.81
N VAL A 19 -2.77 6.83 6.49
CA VAL A 19 -3.61 7.61 5.56
C VAL A 19 -3.97 6.73 4.35
N CYS A 20 -5.18 6.85 3.84
CA CYS A 20 -5.55 6.26 2.56
C CYS A 20 -6.38 7.23 1.72
N VAL A 21 -6.32 7.09 0.40
CA VAL A 21 -7.19 7.80 -0.54
C VAL A 21 -8.31 6.85 -0.96
N LEU A 22 -9.54 7.36 -0.95
CA LEU A 22 -10.75 6.63 -1.31
C LEU A 22 -11.38 7.25 -2.56
N ASP A 23 -11.94 6.43 -3.43
CA ASP A 23 -12.93 6.85 -4.43
C ASP A 23 -14.20 6.04 -4.26
N SER A 24 -15.32 6.71 -3.98
CA SER A 24 -16.65 6.08 -3.91
C SER A 24 -16.72 4.80 -3.07
N ASN A 25 -15.86 4.69 -2.04
CA ASN A 25 -15.62 3.58 -1.08
C ASN A 25 -14.44 2.63 -1.39
N ASP A 26 -13.88 2.64 -2.59
CA ASP A 26 -12.70 1.83 -2.93
C ASP A 26 -11.42 2.52 -2.46
N ILE A 27 -10.51 1.74 -1.86
CA ILE A 27 -9.17 2.22 -1.49
C ILE A 27 -8.30 2.25 -2.73
N LEU A 28 -7.87 3.47 -3.09
CA LEU A 28 -7.03 3.75 -4.26
C LEU A 28 -5.55 3.89 -3.91
N LEU A 29 -5.22 4.36 -2.70
CA LEU A 29 -3.84 4.57 -2.28
C LEU A 29 -3.71 4.33 -0.79
N LEU A 30 -2.63 3.64 -0.41
CA LEU A 30 -2.20 3.48 0.97
C LEU A 30 -0.96 4.34 1.23
N VAL A 31 -0.97 5.09 2.34
CA VAL A 31 0.19 5.87 2.77
C VAL A 31 0.49 5.52 4.22
N GLN A 32 1.63 4.89 4.41
CA GLN A 32 2.11 4.44 5.72
C GLN A 32 3.25 5.33 6.20
N GLU A 33 3.04 5.97 7.35
CA GLU A 33 4.12 6.69 8.00
C GLU A 33 5.02 5.68 8.69
N ASP A 34 6.29 5.70 8.32
CA ASP A 34 7.29 4.81 8.87
C ASP A 34 7.66 5.28 10.28
N LYS A 35 7.27 4.50 11.29
CA LYS A 35 7.55 4.78 12.71
C LYS A 35 9.00 4.46 13.10
N ARG A 36 9.89 4.26 12.14
CA ARG A 36 11.33 3.98 12.30
C ARG A 36 12.10 4.93 13.23
N LEU A 37 11.52 6.06 13.66
CA LEU A 37 12.14 6.89 14.70
C LEU A 37 12.34 6.13 16.02
N ASP A 38 11.51 5.10 16.31
CA ASP A 38 11.60 4.39 17.59
C ASP A 38 12.13 2.94 17.49
N ASN A 39 11.83 2.16 16.44
CA ASN A 39 12.06 0.69 16.46
C ASN A 39 12.76 0.04 15.24
N GLY A 40 13.18 0.76 14.20
CA GLY A 40 13.99 0.16 13.11
C GLY A 40 13.30 -0.93 12.25
N ASP A 41 12.01 -1.20 12.45
CA ASP A 41 11.27 -2.22 11.70
C ASP A 41 11.17 -1.88 10.20
N ASP A 42 11.09 -2.92 9.37
CA ASP A 42 10.83 -2.78 7.94
C ASP A 42 9.33 -2.47 7.72
N PRO A 43 8.95 -1.34 7.08
CA PRO A 43 7.56 -1.03 6.79
C PRO A 43 6.99 -1.83 5.62
N GLU A 44 7.84 -2.55 4.86
CA GLU A 44 7.42 -3.30 3.67
C GLU A 44 6.41 -4.43 3.98
N PRO A 45 6.60 -5.29 5.00
CA PRO A 45 5.59 -6.27 5.40
C PRO A 45 4.25 -5.63 5.78
N GLN A 46 4.28 -4.48 6.48
CA GLN A 46 3.06 -3.79 6.91
C GLN A 46 2.28 -3.26 5.70
N VAL A 47 2.94 -2.58 4.76
CA VAL A 47 2.25 -2.01 3.59
C VAL A 47 1.71 -3.11 2.66
N ILE A 48 2.36 -4.27 2.59
CA ILE A 48 1.85 -5.44 1.87
C ILE A 48 0.58 -5.98 2.54
N ALA A 49 0.57 -6.09 3.87
CA ALA A 49 -0.62 -6.52 4.61
C ALA A 49 -1.80 -5.53 4.42
N GLU A 50 -1.53 -4.23 4.42
CA GLU A 50 -2.53 -3.20 4.15
C GLU A 50 -3.07 -3.29 2.72
N ALA A 51 -2.22 -3.58 1.73
CA ALA A 51 -2.68 -3.80 0.36
C ALA A 51 -3.60 -5.01 0.25
N ILE A 52 -3.30 -6.12 0.93
CA ILE A 52 -4.19 -7.29 0.94
C ILE A 52 -5.52 -6.94 1.63
N ALA A 53 -5.50 -6.20 2.74
CA ALA A 53 -6.70 -5.75 3.42
C ALA A 53 -7.56 -4.83 2.52
N ALA A 54 -6.93 -3.91 1.78
CA ALA A 54 -7.59 -3.06 0.80
C ALA A 54 -8.24 -3.87 -0.32
N PHE A 55 -7.55 -4.89 -0.86
CA PHE A 55 -8.13 -5.81 -1.84
C PHE A 55 -9.38 -6.52 -1.30
N GLN A 56 -9.31 -7.03 -0.06
CA GLN A 56 -10.45 -7.69 0.59
C GLN A 56 -11.64 -6.74 0.77
N ARG A 57 -11.38 -5.51 1.23
CA ARG A 57 -12.40 -4.49 1.44
C ARG A 57 -13.06 -4.05 0.13
N ASN A 58 -12.26 -3.71 -0.88
CA ASN A 58 -12.77 -3.25 -2.17
C ASN A 58 -13.65 -4.34 -2.81
N ASN A 59 -13.20 -5.61 -2.79
CA ASN A 59 -14.02 -6.71 -3.30
C ASN A 59 -15.29 -6.97 -2.47
N PHE A 60 -15.22 -6.82 -1.14
CA PHE A 60 -16.42 -6.91 -0.30
C PHE A 60 -17.44 -5.83 -0.66
N THR A 61 -17.01 -4.58 -0.81
CA THR A 61 -17.88 -3.47 -1.23
C THR A 61 -18.45 -3.71 -2.64
N ARG A 62 -17.63 -4.16 -3.61
CA ARG A 62 -18.11 -4.51 -4.95
C ARG A 62 -19.24 -5.53 -4.93
N GLU A 63 -19.07 -6.63 -4.21
CA GLU A 63 -20.05 -7.72 -4.18
C GLU A 63 -21.30 -7.36 -3.36
N ARG A 64 -21.10 -6.74 -2.19
CA ARG A 64 -22.18 -6.52 -1.21
C ARG A 64 -22.96 -5.23 -1.42
N GLU A 65 -22.28 -4.16 -1.80
CA GLU A 65 -22.89 -2.84 -1.92
C GLU A 65 -23.21 -2.49 -3.38
N LEU A 66 -22.33 -2.86 -4.31
CA LEU A 66 -22.47 -2.49 -5.72
C LEU A 66 -23.06 -3.61 -6.59
N HIS A 67 -23.20 -4.83 -6.06
CA HIS A 67 -23.64 -6.03 -6.79
C HIS A 67 -22.83 -6.30 -8.07
N LEU A 68 -21.54 -5.95 -8.04
CA LEU A 68 -20.58 -6.23 -9.10
C LEU A 68 -19.75 -7.46 -8.74
N PRO A 69 -19.24 -8.21 -9.75
CA PRO A 69 -18.33 -9.29 -9.48
C PRO A 69 -17.04 -8.79 -8.82
N ALA A 70 -16.50 -9.59 -7.90
CA ALA A 70 -15.17 -9.39 -7.36
C ALA A 70 -14.13 -9.40 -8.49
N LEU A 71 -13.10 -8.57 -8.33
CA LEU A 71 -11.93 -8.57 -9.20
C LEU A 71 -10.94 -9.63 -8.76
N ASP A 72 -10.48 -10.44 -9.70
CA ASP A 72 -9.44 -11.46 -9.46
C ASP A 72 -8.07 -10.84 -9.18
N ARG A 73 -7.87 -9.58 -9.56
CA ARG A 73 -6.61 -8.85 -9.41
C ARG A 73 -6.85 -7.37 -9.25
N MET A 74 -6.13 -6.73 -8.33
CA MET A 74 -6.03 -5.27 -8.23
C MET A 74 -4.56 -4.86 -8.10
N VAL A 75 -4.24 -3.71 -8.68
CA VAL A 75 -2.99 -3.02 -8.43
C VAL A 75 -3.25 -1.97 -7.38
N ILE A 76 -2.60 -2.11 -6.22
CA ILE A 76 -2.77 -1.20 -5.10
C ILE A 76 -1.46 -0.42 -4.96
N PRO A 77 -1.43 0.87 -5.33
CA PRO A 77 -0.28 1.71 -5.09
C PRO A 77 -0.17 1.99 -3.59
N ALA A 78 1.07 2.11 -3.12
CA ALA A 78 1.32 2.48 -1.74
C ALA A 78 2.57 3.34 -1.60
N ILE A 79 2.65 4.10 -0.52
CA ILE A 79 3.78 4.95 -0.17
C ILE A 79 4.15 4.70 1.29
N THR A 80 5.43 4.43 1.56
CA THR A 80 5.96 4.51 2.93
C THR A 80 6.75 5.80 3.11
N MET A 81 6.63 6.45 4.27
CA MET A 81 7.26 7.74 4.54
C MET A 81 8.26 7.65 5.70
N TYR A 82 9.55 7.79 5.44
CA TYR A 82 10.57 7.99 6.50
C TYR A 82 10.81 9.48 6.71
N GLY A 83 10.27 10.04 7.80
CA GLY A 83 10.18 11.49 7.98
C GLY A 83 9.40 12.11 6.81
N THR A 84 10.09 12.81 5.91
CA THR A 84 9.49 13.38 4.69
C THR A 84 9.98 12.73 3.39
N PHE A 85 10.68 11.60 3.49
CA PHE A 85 11.18 10.84 2.35
C PHE A 85 10.21 9.71 1.97
N PRO A 86 9.65 9.70 0.75
CA PRO A 86 8.78 8.63 0.28
C PRO A 86 9.54 7.45 -0.32
N THR A 87 9.04 6.24 -0.10
CA THR A 87 9.30 5.06 -0.95
C THR A 87 7.98 4.63 -1.58
N PHE A 88 7.99 4.39 -2.88
CA PHE A 88 6.79 4.10 -3.66
C PHE A 88 6.68 2.62 -3.98
N TYR A 89 5.47 2.07 -3.89
CA TYR A 89 5.17 0.68 -4.14
C TYR A 89 4.03 0.54 -5.14
N LYS A 90 4.14 -0.48 -6.00
CA LYS A 90 3.04 -0.96 -6.83
C LYS A 90 2.85 -2.45 -6.52
N ILE A 91 1.79 -2.75 -5.76
CA ILE A 91 1.55 -4.08 -5.22
C ILE A 91 0.40 -4.70 -6.02
N THR A 92 0.66 -5.83 -6.67
CA THR A 92 -0.39 -6.57 -7.38
C THR A 92 -0.95 -7.64 -6.46
N VAL A 93 -2.17 -7.45 -5.96
CA VAL A 93 -2.87 -8.44 -5.14
C VAL A 93 -3.80 -9.24 -6.03
N THR A 94 -3.72 -10.57 -5.94
CA THR A 94 -4.60 -11.50 -6.67
C THR A 94 -5.52 -12.25 -5.71
N ALA A 95 -6.61 -12.79 -6.24
CA ALA A 95 -7.50 -13.67 -5.50
C ALA A 95 -6.75 -14.89 -4.95
N SER A 96 -5.82 -15.48 -5.72
CA SER A 96 -5.00 -16.61 -5.26
C SER A 96 -4.11 -16.26 -4.07
N LEU A 97 -3.49 -15.08 -4.09
CA LEU A 97 -2.70 -14.58 -2.96
C LEU A 97 -3.60 -14.35 -1.74
N ASN A 98 -4.72 -13.67 -1.95
CA ASN A 98 -5.70 -13.40 -0.91
C ASN A 98 -6.19 -14.69 -0.24
N ASP A 99 -6.54 -15.70 -1.02
CA ASP A 99 -6.99 -17.00 -0.50
C ASP A 99 -5.89 -17.73 0.26
N ALA A 100 -4.64 -17.67 -0.21
CA ALA A 100 -3.50 -18.22 0.51
C ALA A 100 -3.33 -17.55 1.89
N VAL A 101 -3.42 -16.22 1.94
CA VAL A 101 -3.35 -15.42 3.18
C VAL A 101 -4.51 -15.74 4.12
N LYS A 102 -5.74 -15.81 3.61
CA LYS A 102 -6.93 -16.20 4.41
C LYS A 102 -6.76 -17.57 5.05
N LYS A 103 -6.15 -18.52 4.34
CA LYS A 103 -5.90 -19.89 4.79
C LYS A 103 -4.62 -20.05 5.61
N GLY A 104 -3.74 -19.05 5.63
CA GLY A 104 -2.43 -19.14 6.29
C GLY A 104 -1.47 -20.10 5.59
N VAL A 105 -1.57 -20.24 4.26
CA VAL A 105 -0.71 -21.11 3.46
C VAL A 105 0.18 -20.31 2.52
N PHE A 106 1.28 -20.92 2.07
CA PHE A 106 2.15 -20.29 1.09
C PHE A 106 1.46 -20.24 -0.28
N PRO A 107 1.46 -19.09 -0.98
CA PRO A 107 0.87 -19.01 -2.31
C PRO A 107 1.68 -19.81 -3.32
N ALA A 108 0.99 -20.57 -4.18
CA ALA A 108 1.64 -21.34 -5.24
C ALA A 108 2.31 -20.47 -6.33
N VAL A 109 1.85 -19.22 -6.47
CA VAL A 109 2.37 -18.25 -7.43
C VAL A 109 3.04 -17.12 -6.66
N ALA A 110 4.26 -16.77 -7.07
CA ALA A 110 5.00 -15.68 -6.46
C ALA A 110 4.29 -14.33 -6.70
N THR A 111 4.14 -13.56 -5.62
CA THR A 111 3.64 -12.19 -5.69
C THR A 111 4.75 -11.24 -6.11
N THR A 112 4.48 -10.39 -7.11
CA THR A 112 5.43 -9.35 -7.53
C THR A 112 5.09 -8.02 -6.89
N VAL A 113 6.04 -7.46 -6.15
CA VAL A 113 5.98 -6.10 -5.60
C VAL A 113 7.03 -5.25 -6.28
N TYR A 114 6.61 -4.15 -6.91
CA TYR A 114 7.56 -3.18 -7.46
C TYR A 114 7.80 -2.09 -6.43
N ARG A 115 9.07 -1.84 -6.11
CA ARG A 115 9.52 -0.80 -5.18
C ARG A 115 10.37 0.23 -5.92
N HIS A 116 10.11 1.50 -5.67
CA HIS A 116 10.89 2.61 -6.21
C HIS A 116 11.35 3.56 -5.10
N ILE A 117 12.67 3.79 -5.05
CA ILE A 117 13.33 4.68 -4.11
C ILE A 117 13.81 5.90 -4.90
N PRO A 118 13.31 7.11 -4.59
CA PRO A 118 13.78 8.36 -5.21
C PRO A 118 15.29 8.53 -5.13
N ARG A 119 15.87 9.05 -6.22
CA ARG A 119 17.27 9.47 -6.25
C ARG A 119 17.34 10.97 -6.00
N LEU A 120 17.97 11.36 -4.89
CA LEU A 120 18.04 12.75 -4.45
C LEU A 120 19.45 13.32 -4.54
N PRO A 121 19.59 14.65 -4.74
CA PRO A 121 20.89 15.34 -4.71
C PRO A 121 21.55 15.27 -3.33
N ARG A 122 20.74 15.25 -2.26
CA ARG A 122 21.18 15.11 -0.86
C ARG A 122 20.72 13.78 -0.29
N ARG A 123 21.07 13.52 0.98
CA ARG A 123 20.78 12.23 1.63
C ARG A 123 19.28 11.98 1.69
N ASN A 124 18.86 10.74 1.48
CA ASN A 124 17.45 10.33 1.58
C ASN A 124 16.87 10.63 2.97
N SER A 125 17.67 10.48 4.03
CA SER A 125 17.29 10.82 5.41
C SER A 125 16.91 12.29 5.61
N ASP A 126 17.31 13.17 4.70
CA ASP A 126 16.97 14.59 4.77
C ASP A 126 15.59 14.87 4.18
N GLY A 127 15.05 13.96 3.34
CA GLY A 127 13.74 14.11 2.73
C GLY A 127 13.55 15.51 2.12
N MET A 128 12.51 16.21 2.57
CA MET A 128 12.15 17.57 2.14
C MET A 128 12.91 18.69 2.86
N LYS A 129 13.82 18.41 3.81
CA LYS A 129 14.54 19.44 4.58
C LYS A 129 15.26 20.43 3.67
N HIS A 130 16.01 19.93 2.69
CA HIS A 130 16.77 20.74 1.73
C HIS A 130 15.92 21.14 0.53
N ALA A 131 16.02 22.42 0.13
CA ALA A 131 15.30 22.96 -1.03
C ALA A 131 15.60 22.21 -2.34
N GLU A 132 16.82 21.68 -2.49
CA GLU A 132 17.25 20.89 -3.66
C GLU A 132 16.47 19.57 -3.81
N ASN A 133 16.11 18.92 -2.70
CA ASN A 133 15.38 17.65 -2.73
C ASN A 133 13.89 17.83 -3.08
N ARG A 134 13.29 18.96 -2.67
CA ARG A 134 11.84 19.23 -2.79
C ARG A 134 11.30 19.10 -4.22
N PRO A 135 11.85 19.80 -5.25
CA PRO A 135 11.31 19.72 -6.59
C PRO A 135 11.40 18.30 -7.16
N ILE A 136 12.47 17.56 -6.85
CA ILE A 136 12.65 16.19 -7.33
C ILE A 136 11.66 15.24 -6.66
N LEU A 137 11.46 15.35 -5.34
CA LEU A 137 10.46 14.55 -4.64
C LEU A 137 9.04 14.83 -5.16
N LEU A 138 8.70 16.09 -5.40
CA LEU A 138 7.41 16.47 -5.98
C LEU A 138 7.22 15.89 -7.39
N GLN A 139 8.26 15.85 -8.23
CA GLN A 139 8.20 15.18 -9.54
C GLN A 139 7.91 13.68 -9.40
N TYR A 140 8.48 13.00 -8.41
CA TYR A 140 8.17 11.60 -8.15
C TYR A 140 6.71 11.39 -7.73
N PHE A 141 6.18 12.23 -6.83
CA PHE A 141 4.75 12.19 -6.48
C PHE A 141 3.85 12.41 -7.70
N GLU A 142 4.17 13.40 -8.54
CA GLU A 142 3.39 13.68 -9.75
C GLU A 142 3.43 12.50 -10.73
N ALA A 143 4.62 11.92 -10.97
CA ALA A 143 4.78 10.75 -11.81
C ALA A 143 4.06 9.50 -11.26
N PHE A 144 3.87 9.42 -9.94
CA PHE A 144 3.20 8.30 -9.28
C PHE A 144 1.67 8.37 -9.36
N LYS A 145 1.07 9.56 -9.50
CA LYS A 145 -0.39 9.74 -9.58
C LYS A 145 -1.07 8.89 -10.66
N LYS A 146 -0.38 8.62 -11.77
CA LYS A 146 -0.89 7.75 -12.85
C LYS A 146 -1.20 6.32 -12.42
N PHE A 147 -0.74 5.90 -11.25
CA PHE A 147 -1.03 4.59 -10.66
C PHE A 147 -2.14 4.63 -9.61
N VAL A 148 -2.60 5.82 -9.20
CA VAL A 148 -3.61 6.05 -8.16
C VAL A 148 -5.00 6.21 -8.75
N PHE A 149 -5.12 6.98 -9.83
CA PHE A 149 -6.39 7.22 -10.50
C PHE A 149 -6.38 6.42 -11.81
N VAL A 150 -7.10 5.29 -11.82
CA VAL A 150 -7.28 4.41 -12.97
C VAL A 150 -8.76 4.23 -13.23
#